data_AF-A0A7W5EWF7-F1
#
_entry.id   AF-A0A7W5EWF7-F1
#
_cell.length_a   1.000
_cell.length_b   1.000
_cell.length_c   1.000
_cell.angle_alpha   90.00
_cell.angle_beta   90.00
_cell.angle_gamma   90.00
#
_symmetry.space_group_name_H-M   'P 1'
#
loop_
_entity.id
_entity.type
_entity.pdbx_description
1 polymer ?
#
loop_
_entity_poly.entity_id
_entity_poly.type
_entity_poly.pdbx_seq_one_letter_code
_entity_poly.pdbx_strand_id
1 'polypeptide(L)' 'MNDETFHHSIRKLLKTVGVQSQQHIEEAVAQALAEGRLAGDESLPASVTLEVAGLELKVTFQGDIELE' A
#
# COMPACT_ATOMS: atom_id res chain seq x y z
N MET A 1 -23.48 17.67 5.67
CA MET A 1 -22.11 17.12 5.68
C MET A 1 -21.16 18.30 5.67
N ASN A 2 -20.05 18.28 6.42
CA ASN A 2 -19.01 19.29 6.27
C ASN A 2 -17.99 18.74 5.26
N ASP A 3 -18.06 19.22 4.02
CA ASP A 3 -17.24 18.72 2.90
C ASP A 3 -15.74 18.86 3.14
N GLU A 4 -15.32 19.88 3.91
CA GLU A 4 -13.91 20.07 4.27
C GLU A 4 -13.44 18.98 5.24
N THR A 5 -14.22 18.70 6.28
CA THR A 5 -13.91 17.65 7.26
C THR A 5 -13.90 16.28 6.60
N PHE A 6 -14.86 16.02 5.70
CA PHE A 6 -14.96 14.78 4.94
C PHE A 6 -13.77 14.56 4.00
N HIS A 7 -13.42 15.55 3.17
CA HIS A 7 -12.26 15.42 2.29
C HIS A 7 -10.94 15.37 3.08
N HIS A 8 -10.84 16.08 4.21
CA HIS A 8 -9.67 16.01 5.07
C HIS A 8 -9.49 14.62 5.68
N SER A 9 -10.54 14.00 6.19
CA SER A 9 -10.45 12.66 6.79
C SER A 9 -10.05 11.59 5.78
N ILE A 10 -10.61 11.64 4.56
CA ILE A 10 -10.21 10.72 3.47
C ILE A 10 -8.74 10.90 3.12
N ARG A 11 -8.28 12.13 2.87
CA ARG A 11 -6.88 12.39 2.52
C ARG A 11 -5.93 11.94 3.64
N LYS A 12 -6.29 12.18 4.90
CA LYS A 12 -5.51 11.73 6.05
C LYS A 12 -5.41 10.21 6.09
N LEU A 13 -6.51 9.48 5.89
CA LEU A 13 -6.52 8.02 5.83
C LEU A 13 -5.61 7.50 4.71
N LEU A 14 -5.78 7.99 3.48
CA LEU A 14 -5.00 7.56 2.32
C LEU A 14 -3.51 7.86 2.50
N LYS A 15 -3.16 9.00 3.11
CA LYS A 15 -1.77 9.32 3.44
C LYS A 15 -1.18 8.34 4.44
N THR A 16 -1.91 8.02 5.52
CA THR A 16 -1.43 7.05 6.52
C THR A 16 -1.24 5.68 5.89
N VAL A 17 -2.20 5.21 5.09
CA VAL A 17 -2.10 3.93 4.38
C VAL A 17 -0.88 3.92 3.46
N GLY A 18 -0.69 4.95 2.63
CA GLY A 18 0.45 5.03 1.72
C GLY A 18 1.81 4.94 2.43
N VAL A 19 2.00 5.75 3.48
CA VAL A 19 3.28 5.81 4.21
C VAL A 19 3.57 4.51 4.98
N GLN A 20 2.56 3.96 5.65
CA GLN A 20 2.74 2.73 6.43
C GLN A 20 2.96 1.52 5.51
N SER A 21 2.17 1.37 4.45
CA SER A 21 2.35 0.28 3.48
C SER A 21 3.72 0.33 2.83
N GLN A 22 4.20 1.53 2.46
CA GLN A 22 5.54 1.69 1.90
C GLN A 22 6.62 1.21 2.88
N GLN A 23 6.60 1.69 4.12
CA GLN A 23 7.56 1.28 5.13
C GLN A 23 7.57 -0.24 5.34
N HIS A 24 6.39 -0.87 5.44
CA HIS A 24 6.30 -2.32 5.60
C HIS A 24 6.83 -3.11 4.40
N ILE A 25 6.60 -2.62 3.18
CA ILE A 25 7.14 -3.23 1.96
C ILE A 25 8.67 -3.13 1.97
N GLU A 26 9.23 -1.96 2.25
CA GLU A 26 10.68 -1.75 2.29
C GLU A 26 11.35 -2.66 3.33
N GLU A 27 10.77 -2.77 4.52
CA GLU A 27 11.26 -3.67 5.58
C GLU A 27 11.21 -5.15 5.14
N ALA A 28 10.10 -5.58 4.52
CA ALA A 28 9.94 -6.95 4.06
C ALA A 28 10.91 -7.31 2.92
N VAL A 29 11.11 -6.39 1.97
CA VAL A 29 12.08 -6.54 0.87
C VAL A 29 13.50 -6.61 1.44
N ALA A 30 13.88 -5.70 2.34
CA ALA A 30 15.19 -5.69 2.97
C ALA A 30 15.47 -7.00 3.73
N GLN A 31 14.48 -7.52 4.45
CA GLN A 31 14.59 -8.81 5.14
C GLN A 31 14.76 -9.96 4.14
N ALA A 32 13.94 -10.00 3.08
CA ALA A 32 14.01 -11.08 2.09
C ALA A 32 15.33 -11.07 1.30
N LEU A 33 15.92 -9.89 1.02
CA LEU A 33 17.27 -9.77 0.48
C LEU A 33 18.33 -10.30 1.45
N ALA A 34 18.23 -9.94 2.74
CA ALA A 34 19.17 -10.41 3.76
C ALA A 34 19.10 -11.94 3.98
N GLU A 35 17.93 -12.54 3.81
CA GLU A 35 17.71 -13.99 3.86
C GLU A 35 18.10 -14.72 2.55
N GLY A 36 18.47 -13.97 1.51
CA GLY A 36 18.78 -14.52 0.17
C GLY A 36 17.56 -15.09 -0.57
N ARG A 37 16.35 -14.67 -0.18
CA ARG A 37 15.09 -15.05 -0.85
C ARG A 37 14.80 -14.21 -2.09
N LEU A 38 15.38 -13.01 -2.15
CA LEU A 38 15.32 -12.12 -3.31
C LEU A 38 16.73 -11.88 -3.85
N ALA A 39 16.84 -11.74 -5.18
CA ALA A 39 18.09 -11.42 -5.86
C ALA A 39 18.34 -9.90 -5.97
N GLY A 40 17.27 -9.10 -5.90
CA GLY A 40 17.33 -7.63 -5.99
C GLY A 40 17.06 -7.06 -7.38
N ASP A 41 16.78 -7.89 -8.37
CA ASP A 41 16.41 -7.50 -9.75
C ASP A 41 14.98 -7.96 -10.13
N GLU A 42 14.21 -8.41 -9.14
CA GLU A 42 12.89 -9.01 -9.37
C GLU A 42 11.76 -7.97 -9.39
N SER A 43 10.71 -8.29 -10.13
CA SER A 43 9.45 -7.55 -10.12
C SER A 43 8.43 -8.30 -9.25
N LEU A 44 7.96 -7.65 -8.19
CA LEU A 44 7.04 -8.24 -7.23
C LEU A 44 5.61 -7.76 -7.51
N PRO A 45 4.70 -8.64 -7.97
CA PRO A 45 3.31 -8.25 -8.18
C PRO A 45 2.63 -7.95 -6.84
N ALA A 46 2.08 -6.75 -6.71
CA ALA A 46 1.42 -6.25 -5.52
C ALA A 46 -0.07 -5.97 -5.78
N SER A 47 -0.88 -6.16 -4.74
CA SER A 47 -2.31 -5.89 -4.77
C SER A 47 -2.74 -5.20 -3.49
N VAL A 48 -3.46 -4.09 -3.62
CA VAL A 48 -4.01 -3.30 -2.51
C VAL A 48 -5.53 -3.33 -2.59
N THR A 49 -6.19 -3.72 -1.49
CA THR A 49 -7.65 -3.69 -1.40
C THR A 49 -8.09 -2.57 -0.48
N LEU A 50 -8.86 -1.61 -1.01
CA LEU A 50 -9.55 -0.59 -0.23
C LEU A 50 -10.99 -1.05 0.01
N GLU A 51 -11.35 -1.23 1.27
CA GLU A 51 -12.69 -1.57 1.71
C GLU A 51 -13.24 -0.49 2.65
N VAL A 52 -14.47 -0.04 2.39
CA VAL A 52 -15.19 0.89 3.27
C VAL A 52 -16.49 0.23 3.72
N ALA A 53 -16.44 -0.39 4.91
CA ALA A 53 -17.61 -0.98 5.54
C ALA A 53 -18.71 0.07 5.72
N GLY A 54 -19.92 -0.25 5.25
CA GLY A 54 -21.08 0.66 5.27
C GLY A 54 -21.32 1.44 3.97
N LEU A 55 -20.38 1.43 3.03
CA LEU A 55 -20.59 1.94 1.67
C LEU A 55 -20.64 0.81 0.62
N GLU A 56 -20.48 -0.45 1.05
CA GLU A 56 -20.33 -1.62 0.17
C GLU A 56 -19.24 -1.42 -0.91
N LEU A 57 -18.28 -0.55 -0.60
CA LEU A 57 -17.20 -0.18 -1.50
C LEU A 57 -16.02 -1.11 -1.27
N LYS A 58 -15.67 -1.86 -2.32
CA LYS A 58 -14.46 -2.68 -2.37
C LYS A 58 -13.76 -2.44 -3.70
N VAL A 59 -12.58 -1.86 -3.64
CA VAL A 59 -11.76 -1.55 -4.83
C VAL A 59 -10.41 -2.23 -4.67
N THR A 60 -9.97 -2.92 -5.72
CA THR A 60 -8.66 -3.56 -5.76
C THR A 60 -7.77 -2.81 -6.75
N PHE A 61 -6.58 -2.46 -6.30
CA PHE A 61 -5.53 -1.85 -7.11
C PHE A 61 -4.42 -2.87 -7.28
N GLN A 62 -3.91 -3.01 -8.49
CA GLN A 62 -2.79 -3.89 -8.82
C GLN A 62 -1.66 -3.04 -9.35
N GLY A 63 -0.43 -3.45 -9.06
CA GLY A 63 0.77 -2.83 -9.56
C GLY A 63 1.98 -3.69 -9.23
N ASP A 64 3.05 -3.49 -9.96
CA ASP A 64 4.29 -4.22 -9.76
C ASP A 64 5.29 -3.35 -8.98
N ILE A 65 6.06 -3.97 -8.11
CA ILE A 65 7.14 -3.33 -7.36
C ILE A 65 8.44 -3.80 -7.99
N GLU A 66 9.08 -2.89 -8.73
CA GLU A 66 10.36 -3.12 -9.38
C GLU A 66 11.50 -2.87 -8.38
N LEU A 67 12.43 -3.82 -8.28
CA LEU A 67 13.62 -3.70 -7.42
C LEU A 67 14.85 -3.17 -8.17
N GLU A 68 14.75 -2.94 -9.48
CA GLU A 68 15.79 -2.40 -10.39
C GLU A 68 15.61 -0.90 -10.71
#